data_AF-A0A172Q739-F1
#
_entry.id   AF-A0A172Q739-F1
#
_cell.length_a   1.000
_cell.length_b   1.000
_cell.length_c   1.000
_cell.angle_alpha   90.00
_cell.angle_beta   90.00
_cell.angle_gamma   90.00
#
_symmetry.space_group_name_H-M   'P 1'
#
loop_
_entity.id
_entity.type
_entity.pdbx_description
1 polymer ?
#
loop_
_entity_poly.entity_id
_entity_poly.type
_entity_poly.pdbx_seq_one_letter_code
_entity_poly.pdbx_strand_id
1 'polypeptide(L)'
;MAKRKGLSRPTKIFWGLLAVVLIAITGIWGYNRYMQKKKVEQLYQHGFRLLEEQIATYIKENYSGVSKIEFSPIFISGGGQHSFLNLDVVPVVYDEYGNKALLAGSTSEGGYPAYGVGGDLYALELDQFGNEIITLRYSANGDWIDVANYEHLPEEAKLNSHNTTDSILAIHIKDKKIKGVSKNENGSPKANIFYNLEIRKGDWQEWH
;
A
#
# COMPACT_ATOMS: atom_id res chain seq x y z
N MET A 1 -22.88 63.81 -2.43
CA MET A 1 -22.30 62.67 -3.18
C MET A 1 -20.78 62.76 -3.16
N ALA A 2 -20.09 61.93 -2.38
CA ALA A 2 -18.62 61.93 -2.36
C ALA A 2 -18.09 61.14 -3.57
N LYS A 3 -17.38 61.81 -4.48
CA LYS A 3 -16.76 61.22 -5.67
C LYS A 3 -15.59 60.34 -5.19
N ARG A 4 -15.69 59.00 -5.29
CA ARG A 4 -14.57 58.09 -5.01
C ARG A 4 -13.39 58.47 -5.91
N LYS A 5 -12.31 59.03 -5.35
CA LYS A 5 -11.06 59.26 -6.09
C LYS A 5 -10.49 57.90 -6.47
N GLY A 6 -10.35 57.65 -7.78
CA GLY A 6 -9.72 56.44 -8.29
C GLY A 6 -8.23 56.38 -7.92
N LEU A 7 -7.69 55.16 -7.82
CA LEU A 7 -6.27 54.92 -7.56
C LEU A 7 -5.38 55.64 -8.59
N SER A 8 -4.28 56.23 -8.11
CA SER A 8 -3.29 56.88 -8.98
C SER A 8 -2.58 55.84 -9.86
N ARG A 9 -2.07 56.25 -11.03
CA ARG A 9 -1.32 55.38 -11.95
C ARG A 9 -0.18 54.59 -11.26
N PRO A 10 0.70 55.21 -10.45
CA PRO A 10 1.76 54.45 -9.76
C PRO A 10 1.19 53.48 -8.73
N THR A 11 0.09 53.83 -8.04
CA THR A 11 -0.57 52.91 -7.11
C THR A 11 -1.16 51.69 -7.84
N LYS A 12 -1.74 51.88 -9.04
CA LYS A 12 -2.22 50.76 -9.87
C LYS A 12 -1.10 49.83 -10.33
N ILE A 13 0.06 50.37 -10.70
CA ILE A 13 1.24 49.59 -11.09
C ILE A 13 1.77 48.79 -9.89
N PHE A 14 1.89 49.44 -8.73
CA PHE A 14 2.32 48.77 -7.50
C PHE A 14 1.40 47.60 -7.12
N TRP A 15 0.08 47.80 -7.09
CA TRP A 15 -0.87 46.72 -6.80
C TRP A 15 -0.86 45.62 -7.86
N GLY A 16 -0.64 45.96 -9.14
CA GLY A 16 -0.47 44.98 -10.20
C GLY A 16 0.77 44.10 -10.00
N LEU A 17 1.91 44.71 -9.68
CA LEU A 17 3.15 43.98 -9.38
C LEU A 17 3.01 43.13 -8.10
N LEU A 18 2.38 43.67 -7.05
CA LEU A 18 2.12 42.92 -5.83
C LEU A 18 1.24 41.70 -6.09
N ALA A 19 0.20 41.84 -6.92
CA ALA A 19 -0.66 40.72 -7.30
C ALA A 19 0.12 39.63 -8.06
N VAL A 20 1.01 40.00 -8.99
CA VAL A 20 1.87 39.06 -9.72
C VAL A 20 2.80 38.30 -8.76
N VAL A 21 3.41 39.00 -7.81
CA VAL A 21 4.29 38.37 -6.80
C VAL A 21 3.51 37.38 -5.94
N LEU A 22 2.30 37.72 -5.48
CA LEU A 22 1.47 36.82 -4.69
C LEU A 22 1.04 35.57 -5.49
N ILE A 23 0.71 35.73 -6.77
CA ILE A 23 0.40 34.60 -7.66
C ILE A 23 1.63 33.70 -7.84
N ALA A 24 2.81 34.28 -8.03
CA ALA A 24 4.05 33.51 -8.16
C ALA A 24 4.37 32.70 -6.89
N ILE A 25 4.26 33.32 -5.71
CA ILE A 25 4.50 32.66 -4.42
C ILE A 25 3.50 31.51 -4.19
N THR A 26 2.21 31.77 -4.41
CA THR A 26 1.16 30.74 -4.25
C THR A 26 1.32 29.60 -5.25
N GLY A 27 1.74 29.90 -6.49
CA GLY A 27 2.05 28.91 -7.52
C GLY A 27 3.23 28.01 -7.14
N ILE A 28 4.35 28.58 -6.68
CA ILE A 28 5.53 27.81 -6.23
C ILE A 28 5.16 26.95 -5.02
N TRP A 29 4.44 27.50 -4.04
CA TRP A 29 4.02 26.76 -2.87
C TRP A 29 3.08 25.60 -3.21
N GLY A 30 2.10 25.84 -4.09
CA GLY A 30 1.19 24.81 -4.59
C GLY A 30 1.92 23.71 -5.35
N TYR A 31 2.85 24.07 -6.23
CA TYR A 31 3.68 23.14 -6.98
C TYR A 31 4.53 22.25 -6.06
N ASN A 32 5.22 22.85 -5.09
CA ASN A 32 6.03 22.09 -4.13
C ASN A 32 5.18 21.10 -3.33
N ARG A 33 3.99 21.52 -2.86
CA ARG A 33 3.07 20.62 -2.15
C ARG A 33 2.56 19.48 -3.03
N TYR A 34 2.26 19.76 -4.29
CA TYR A 34 1.84 18.75 -5.26
C TYR A 34 2.95 17.71 -5.52
N MET A 35 4.18 18.17 -5.76
CA MET A 35 5.33 17.29 -5.98
C MET A 35 5.64 16.41 -4.77
N GLN A 36 5.51 16.94 -3.54
CA GLN A 36 5.69 16.16 -2.32
C GLN A 36 4.64 15.06 -2.19
N LYS A 37 3.36 15.36 -2.46
CA LYS A 37 2.30 14.34 -2.48
C LYS A 37 2.59 13.23 -3.49
N LYS A 38 3.02 13.61 -4.69
CA LYS A 38 3.34 12.66 -5.76
C LYS A 38 4.50 11.73 -5.36
N LYS A 39 5.55 12.27 -4.74
CA LYS A 39 6.66 11.44 -4.23
C LYS A 39 6.19 10.44 -3.18
N VAL A 40 5.34 10.86 -2.25
CA VAL A 40 4.80 9.98 -1.21
C VAL A 40 3.89 8.90 -1.81
N GLU A 41 3.03 9.25 -2.77
CA GLU A 41 2.21 8.27 -3.49
C GLU A 41 3.06 7.26 -4.26
N GLN A 42 4.13 7.71 -4.92
CA GLN A 42 5.08 6.83 -5.62
C GLN A 42 5.78 5.86 -4.66
N LEU A 43 6.26 6.35 -3.51
CA LEU A 43 6.82 5.52 -2.46
C LEU A 43 5.82 4.44 -2.00
N TYR A 44 4.57 4.81 -1.75
CA TYR A 44 3.54 3.85 -1.32
C TYR A 44 3.30 2.80 -2.39
N GLN A 45 3.13 3.21 -3.65
CA GLN A 45 2.95 2.29 -4.76
C GLN A 45 4.14 1.34 -4.91
N HIS A 46 5.36 1.84 -4.74
CA HIS A 46 6.57 1.04 -4.86
C HIS A 46 6.69 0.01 -3.72
N GLY A 47 6.51 0.45 -2.47
CA GLY A 47 6.59 -0.45 -1.32
C GLY A 47 5.50 -1.52 -1.33
N PHE A 48 4.28 -1.15 -1.70
CA PHE A 48 3.18 -2.11 -1.83
C PHE A 48 3.33 -3.02 -3.04
N ARG A 49 3.95 -2.59 -4.16
CA ARG A 49 4.31 -3.49 -5.25
C ARG A 49 5.17 -4.65 -4.73
N LEU A 50 6.22 -4.32 -4.00
CA LEU A 50 7.16 -5.32 -3.47
C LEU A 50 6.51 -6.21 -2.40
N LEU A 51 5.67 -5.63 -1.53
CA LEU A 51 4.89 -6.41 -0.56
C LEU A 51 3.91 -7.37 -1.23
N GLU A 52 3.13 -6.89 -2.21
CA GLU A 52 2.18 -7.75 -2.93
C GLU A 52 2.90 -8.87 -3.68
N GLU A 53 4.04 -8.58 -4.31
CA GLU A 53 4.90 -9.60 -4.93
C GLU A 53 5.42 -10.61 -3.91
N GLN A 54 5.83 -10.17 -2.71
CA GLN A 54 6.29 -11.02 -1.62
C GLN A 54 5.19 -12.00 -1.17
N ILE A 55 4.00 -11.48 -0.87
CA ILE A 55 2.86 -12.29 -0.40
C ILE A 55 2.35 -13.22 -1.50
N ALA A 56 2.22 -12.72 -2.74
CA ALA A 56 1.76 -13.52 -3.86
C ALA A 56 2.73 -14.65 -4.18
N THR A 57 4.04 -14.37 -4.18
CA THR A 57 5.09 -15.39 -4.39
C THR A 57 5.02 -16.46 -3.31
N TYR A 58 4.92 -16.06 -2.04
CA TYR A 58 4.80 -17.00 -0.93
C TYR A 58 3.61 -17.96 -1.10
N ILE A 59 2.42 -17.42 -1.34
CA ILE A 59 1.21 -18.23 -1.53
C ILE A 59 1.37 -19.12 -2.76
N LYS A 60 1.84 -18.56 -3.88
CA LYS A 60 1.98 -19.27 -5.15
C LYS A 60 2.98 -20.43 -5.08
N GLU A 61 4.07 -20.28 -4.34
CA GLU A 61 5.10 -21.32 -4.22
C GLU A 61 4.76 -22.37 -3.14
N ASN A 62 3.97 -22.00 -2.11
CA ASN A 62 3.74 -22.85 -0.94
C ASN A 62 2.33 -23.43 -0.81
N TYR A 63 1.41 -23.08 -1.71
CA TYR A 63 0.03 -23.59 -1.69
C TYR A 63 -0.40 -24.11 -3.05
N SER A 64 -0.81 -25.38 -3.12
CA SER A 64 -1.48 -25.95 -4.29
C SER A 64 -2.98 -25.65 -4.27
N GLY A 65 -3.63 -25.72 -5.43
CA GLY A 65 -5.08 -25.55 -5.56
C GLY A 65 -5.55 -24.08 -5.56
N VAL A 66 -4.61 -23.14 -5.67
CA VAL A 66 -4.90 -21.71 -5.84
C VAL A 66 -5.00 -21.38 -7.33
N SER A 67 -6.11 -20.77 -7.74
CA SER A 67 -6.33 -20.37 -9.14
C SER A 67 -5.98 -18.90 -9.39
N LYS A 68 -6.19 -18.05 -8.38
CA LYS A 68 -6.00 -16.61 -8.47
C LYS A 68 -5.66 -16.01 -7.11
N ILE A 69 -4.79 -15.01 -7.12
CA ILE A 69 -4.49 -14.12 -6.00
C ILE A 69 -4.77 -12.69 -6.48
N GLU A 70 -5.50 -11.90 -5.70
CA GLU A 70 -5.71 -10.48 -5.97
C GLU A 70 -5.58 -9.66 -4.70
N PHE A 71 -5.39 -8.36 -4.86
CA PHE A 71 -5.21 -7.43 -3.75
C PHE A 71 -6.29 -6.35 -3.77
N SER A 72 -6.72 -5.94 -2.58
CA SER A 72 -7.51 -4.72 -2.42
C SER A 72 -6.69 -3.49 -2.85
N PRO A 73 -7.32 -2.31 -2.99
CA PRO A 73 -6.57 -1.06 -2.97
C PRO A 73 -5.70 -0.95 -1.70
N ILE A 74 -4.69 -0.10 -1.76
CA ILE A 74 -3.91 0.35 -0.60
C ILE A 74 -4.78 1.33 0.18
N PHE A 75 -5.24 0.90 1.36
CA PHE A 75 -6.04 1.73 2.24
C PHE A 75 -5.15 2.63 3.09
N ILE A 76 -5.42 3.93 3.05
CA ILE A 76 -4.80 4.91 3.93
C ILE A 76 -5.84 5.33 4.99
N SER A 77 -5.54 5.00 6.24
CA SER A 77 -6.34 5.39 7.40
C SER A 77 -5.49 6.11 8.46
N GLY A 78 -6.14 6.82 9.37
CA GLY A 78 -5.45 7.58 10.41
C GLY A 78 -4.67 8.79 9.86
N GLY A 79 -3.51 9.09 10.45
CA GLY A 79 -2.66 10.24 10.08
C GLY A 79 -3.20 11.62 10.45
N GLY A 80 -4.24 11.70 11.32
CA GLY A 80 -4.69 12.94 11.95
C GLY A 80 -3.85 13.35 13.17
N GLN A 81 -4.24 14.41 13.88
CA GLN A 81 -3.50 14.93 15.05
C GLN A 81 -3.23 13.90 16.16
N HIS A 82 -4.02 12.83 16.26
CA HIS A 82 -3.99 11.85 17.35
C HIS A 82 -4.00 10.38 16.88
N SER A 83 -3.67 10.11 15.62
CA SER A 83 -3.69 8.74 15.07
C SER A 83 -2.46 8.50 14.21
N PHE A 84 -1.80 7.36 14.41
CA PHE A 84 -0.77 6.89 13.48
C PHE A 84 -1.36 6.74 12.07
N LEU A 85 -0.51 6.92 11.07
CA LEU A 85 -0.86 6.65 9.68
C LEU A 85 -0.78 5.15 9.47
N ASN A 86 -1.87 4.53 9.02
CA ASN A 86 -1.87 3.13 8.62
C ASN A 86 -1.96 3.05 7.10
N LEU A 87 -1.19 2.14 6.54
CA LEU A 87 -1.28 1.75 5.15
C LEU A 87 -1.46 0.24 5.12
N ASP A 88 -2.57 -0.21 4.54
CA ASP A 88 -3.00 -1.59 4.61
C ASP A 88 -3.49 -2.10 3.25
N VAL A 89 -3.22 -3.37 2.96
CA VAL A 89 -3.76 -4.12 1.81
C VAL A 89 -4.30 -5.46 2.29
N VAL A 90 -5.35 -5.94 1.63
CA VAL A 90 -5.98 -7.23 1.92
C VAL A 90 -5.78 -8.16 0.72
N PRO A 91 -4.94 -9.19 0.86
CA PRO A 91 -4.83 -10.26 -0.14
C PRO A 91 -6.11 -11.11 -0.14
N VAL A 92 -6.51 -11.55 -1.33
CA VAL A 92 -7.65 -12.45 -1.54
C VAL A 92 -7.19 -13.63 -2.38
N VAL A 93 -7.40 -14.84 -1.85
CA VAL A 93 -7.02 -16.10 -2.49
C VAL A 93 -8.27 -16.79 -3.04
N TYR A 94 -8.19 -17.27 -4.27
CA TYR A 94 -9.23 -18.04 -4.92
C TYR A 94 -8.78 -19.46 -5.15
N ASP A 95 -9.67 -20.42 -4.88
CA ASP A 95 -9.44 -21.81 -5.23
C ASP A 95 -9.82 -22.12 -6.69
N GLU A 96 -9.50 -23.33 -7.15
CA GLU A 96 -9.85 -23.81 -8.50
C GLU A 96 -11.35 -23.97 -8.76
N TYR A 97 -12.19 -23.84 -7.73
CA TYR A 97 -13.65 -23.94 -7.82
C TYR A 97 -14.34 -22.57 -7.84
N GLY A 98 -13.57 -21.48 -7.77
CA GLY A 98 -14.07 -20.11 -7.77
C GLY A 98 -14.51 -19.59 -6.40
N ASN A 99 -14.25 -20.31 -5.30
CA ASN A 99 -14.46 -19.78 -3.96
C ASN A 99 -13.30 -18.86 -3.57
N LYS A 100 -13.57 -17.86 -2.70
CA LYS A 100 -12.58 -16.88 -2.26
C LYS A 100 -12.38 -16.85 -0.74
N ALA A 101 -11.16 -16.54 -0.32
CA ALA A 101 -10.74 -16.33 1.06
C ALA A 101 -10.04 -14.97 1.19
N LEU A 102 -10.58 -14.09 2.05
CA LEU A 102 -9.91 -12.84 2.42
C LEU A 102 -8.88 -13.14 3.51
N LEU A 103 -7.65 -12.66 3.34
CA LEU A 103 -6.56 -12.91 4.30
C LEU A 103 -6.50 -11.87 5.43
N ALA A 104 -7.61 -11.24 5.77
CA ALA A 104 -7.69 -10.29 6.89
C ALA A 104 -9.10 -10.31 7.49
N GLY A 105 -9.28 -9.64 8.62
CA GLY A 105 -10.60 -9.46 9.23
C GLY A 105 -10.99 -10.61 10.15
N SER A 106 -12.30 -10.75 10.36
CA SER A 106 -12.85 -11.72 11.30
C SER A 106 -12.92 -13.11 10.69
N THR A 107 -12.40 -14.09 11.41
CA THR A 107 -12.49 -15.52 11.10
C THR A 107 -13.24 -16.26 12.21
N SER A 108 -13.44 -17.57 12.06
CA SER A 108 -14.01 -18.42 13.11
C SER A 108 -13.11 -18.55 14.34
N GLU A 109 -11.82 -18.23 14.24
CA GLU A 109 -10.84 -18.38 15.33
C GLU A 109 -10.32 -17.04 15.88
N GLY A 110 -10.76 -15.90 15.34
CA GLY A 110 -10.37 -14.58 15.82
C GLY A 110 -10.24 -13.53 14.72
N GLY A 111 -9.86 -12.33 15.12
CA GLY A 111 -9.57 -11.22 14.20
C GLY A 111 -8.11 -11.23 13.76
N TYR A 112 -7.87 -11.03 12.47
CA TYR A 112 -6.54 -10.93 11.87
C TYR A 112 -6.33 -9.55 11.23
N PRO A 113 -5.13 -8.96 11.37
CA PRO A 113 -4.82 -7.67 10.77
C PRO A 113 -4.73 -7.78 9.24
N ALA A 114 -4.82 -6.64 8.57
CA ALA A 114 -4.41 -6.52 7.17
C ALA A 114 -2.87 -6.50 7.04
N TYR A 115 -2.39 -6.56 5.80
CA TYR A 115 -0.97 -6.57 5.48
C TYR A 115 -0.51 -5.15 5.20
N GLY A 116 0.63 -4.73 5.73
CA GLY A 116 1.05 -3.34 5.53
C GLY A 116 2.05 -2.81 6.54
N VAL A 117 2.03 -1.49 6.72
CA VAL A 117 3.00 -0.77 7.55
C VAL A 117 2.82 -1.09 9.03
N GLY A 118 3.93 -1.44 9.70
CA GLY A 118 3.93 -1.89 11.09
C GLY A 118 3.71 -3.40 11.25
N GLY A 119 3.39 -4.10 10.16
CA GLY A 119 3.34 -5.56 10.06
C GLY A 119 4.43 -6.06 9.10
N ASP A 120 4.05 -6.31 7.85
CA ASP A 120 4.90 -6.87 6.80
C ASP A 120 5.86 -5.83 6.20
N LEU A 121 5.47 -4.55 6.18
CA LEU A 121 6.33 -3.42 5.86
C LEU A 121 6.82 -2.79 7.15
N TYR A 122 8.10 -2.97 7.46
CA TYR A 122 8.70 -2.34 8.64
C TYR A 122 8.92 -0.84 8.44
N ALA A 123 9.44 -0.45 7.28
CA ALA A 123 9.69 0.95 6.94
C ALA A 123 9.16 1.25 5.54
N LEU A 124 8.51 2.40 5.42
CA LEU A 124 7.98 2.93 4.16
C LEU A 124 8.01 4.47 4.26
N GLU A 125 9.19 5.04 4.05
CA GLU A 125 9.42 6.47 4.27
C GLU A 125 10.44 7.06 3.27
N LEU A 126 10.51 8.40 3.25
CA LEU A 126 11.55 9.13 2.53
C LEU A 126 12.60 9.58 3.53
N ASP A 127 13.88 9.39 3.21
CA ASP A 127 14.99 9.93 3.99
C ASP A 127 15.04 11.48 3.90
N GLN A 128 15.98 12.08 4.63
CA GLN A 128 16.17 13.54 4.63
C GLN A 128 16.57 14.14 3.27
N PHE A 129 17.04 13.31 2.33
CA PHE A 129 17.42 13.69 0.97
C PHE A 129 16.31 13.38 -0.05
N GLY A 130 15.23 12.72 0.37
CA GLY A 130 14.12 12.29 -0.45
C GLY A 130 14.35 10.97 -1.20
N ASN A 131 15.30 10.14 -0.76
CA ASN A 131 15.44 8.77 -1.21
C ASN A 131 14.44 7.87 -0.48
N GLU A 132 13.99 6.81 -1.16
CA GLU A 132 13.05 5.86 -0.60
C GLU A 132 13.75 4.92 0.39
N ILE A 133 13.04 4.60 1.48
CA ILE A 133 13.38 3.53 2.42
C ILE A 133 12.18 2.59 2.44
N ILE A 134 12.40 1.36 1.98
CA ILE A 134 11.37 0.32 1.88
C ILE A 134 11.95 -0.93 2.52
N THR A 135 11.42 -1.32 3.67
CA THR A 135 11.92 -2.50 4.40
C THR A 135 10.82 -3.52 4.57
N LEU A 136 11.00 -4.70 3.96
CA LEU A 136 10.10 -5.85 4.12
C LEU A 136 10.54 -6.72 5.30
N ARG A 137 9.58 -7.32 5.99
CA ARG A 137 9.81 -8.25 7.10
C ARG A 137 9.92 -9.70 6.59
N TYR A 138 10.53 -10.55 7.41
CA TYR A 138 10.53 -12.01 7.25
C TYR A 138 11.12 -12.50 5.92
N SER A 139 12.19 -11.85 5.45
CA SER A 139 12.96 -12.26 4.26
C SER A 139 13.38 -13.74 4.34
N ALA A 140 14.06 -14.26 3.31
CA ALA A 140 14.47 -15.67 3.29
C ALA A 140 15.31 -16.05 4.53
N ASN A 141 16.04 -15.09 5.11
CA ASN A 141 16.86 -15.29 6.29
C ASN A 141 16.11 -15.07 7.63
N GLY A 142 14.81 -14.74 7.58
CA GLY A 142 13.99 -14.41 8.76
C GLY A 142 14.12 -12.97 9.26
N ASP A 143 15.03 -12.21 8.64
CA ASP A 143 15.33 -10.82 8.98
C ASP A 143 14.62 -9.82 8.08
N TRP A 144 14.83 -8.54 8.36
CA TRP A 144 14.26 -7.43 7.61
C TRP A 144 15.22 -7.08 6.48
N ILE A 145 14.69 -6.72 5.32
CA ILE A 145 15.49 -6.44 4.13
C ILE A 145 15.06 -5.12 3.51
N ASP A 146 16.05 -4.25 3.27
CA ASP A 146 15.86 -3.04 2.49
C ASP A 146 15.78 -3.41 0.99
N VAL A 147 14.67 -3.05 0.37
CA VAL A 147 14.34 -3.35 -1.01
C VAL A 147 14.07 -2.08 -1.83
N ALA A 148 14.38 -0.90 -1.31
CA ALA A 148 14.06 0.38 -1.97
C ALA A 148 14.68 0.54 -3.37
N ASN A 149 15.80 -0.15 -3.64
CA ASN A 149 16.50 -0.08 -4.92
C ASN A 149 16.04 -1.13 -5.95
N TYR A 150 15.01 -1.92 -5.64
CA TYR A 150 14.55 -3.01 -6.49
C TYR A 150 13.19 -2.69 -7.11
N GLU A 151 13.08 -2.77 -8.43
CA GLU A 151 11.80 -2.59 -9.13
C GLU A 151 10.82 -3.78 -8.89
N HIS A 152 11.39 -4.96 -8.65
CA HIS A 152 10.68 -6.21 -8.37
C HIS A 152 11.31 -6.94 -7.18
N LEU A 153 10.52 -7.77 -6.50
CA LEU A 153 10.90 -8.53 -5.33
C LEU A 153 12.21 -9.31 -5.58
N PRO A 154 13.29 -9.02 -4.84
CA PRO A 154 14.51 -9.81 -4.94
C PRO A 154 14.34 -11.19 -4.30
N GLU A 155 15.13 -12.16 -4.77
CA GLU A 155 15.08 -13.55 -4.27
C GLU A 155 15.30 -13.62 -2.75
N GLU A 156 16.19 -12.79 -2.21
CA GLU A 156 16.50 -12.72 -0.79
C GLU A 156 15.31 -12.22 0.04
N ALA A 157 14.38 -11.47 -0.56
CA ALA A 157 13.18 -10.96 0.09
C ALA A 157 12.00 -11.93 0.06
N LYS A 158 12.11 -13.09 -0.60
CA LYS A 158 11.06 -14.12 -0.56
C LYS A 158 10.85 -14.64 0.86
N LEU A 159 9.61 -14.99 1.19
CA LEU A 159 9.27 -15.55 2.49
C LEU A 159 9.52 -17.06 2.50
N ASN A 160 10.24 -17.54 3.52
CA ASN A 160 10.31 -18.99 3.80
C ASN A 160 9.12 -19.47 4.64
N SER A 161 8.50 -18.58 5.41
CA SER A 161 7.30 -18.87 6.20
C SER A 161 6.51 -17.60 6.45
N HIS A 162 5.19 -17.72 6.62
CA HIS A 162 4.36 -16.58 7.00
C HIS A 162 3.17 -17.01 7.87
N ASN A 163 3.38 -17.01 9.20
CA ASN A 163 2.41 -17.55 10.16
C ASN A 163 1.01 -16.94 10.04
N THR A 164 0.90 -15.65 9.74
CA THR A 164 -0.40 -14.97 9.56
C THR A 164 -1.14 -15.54 8.36
N THR A 165 -0.49 -15.59 7.19
CA THR A 165 -1.05 -16.19 5.97
C THR A 165 -1.43 -17.64 6.20
N ASP A 166 -0.52 -18.40 6.83
CA ASP A 166 -0.68 -19.82 7.08
C ASP A 166 -1.91 -20.11 7.95
N SER A 167 -2.05 -19.35 9.03
CA SER A 167 -3.16 -19.49 9.98
C SER A 167 -4.50 -19.19 9.31
N ILE A 168 -4.59 -18.06 8.59
CA ILE A 168 -5.85 -17.64 7.97
C ILE A 168 -6.27 -18.61 6.86
N LEU A 169 -5.35 -19.07 6.03
CA LEU A 169 -5.65 -20.08 5.01
C LEU A 169 -6.09 -21.41 5.64
N ALA A 170 -5.42 -21.87 6.70
CA ALA A 170 -5.81 -23.09 7.41
C ALA A 170 -7.24 -22.98 7.96
N ILE A 171 -7.61 -21.83 8.51
CA ILE A 171 -8.97 -21.56 9.00
C ILE A 171 -9.99 -21.58 7.85
N HIS A 172 -9.72 -20.91 6.74
CA HIS A 172 -10.65 -20.90 5.58
C HIS A 172 -10.82 -22.29 4.95
N ILE A 173 -9.76 -23.11 4.94
CA ILE A 173 -9.83 -24.52 4.50
C ILE A 173 -10.68 -25.34 5.46
N LYS A 174 -10.43 -25.23 6.77
CA LYS A 174 -11.19 -25.91 7.83
C LYS A 174 -12.68 -25.54 7.78
N ASP A 175 -12.98 -24.28 7.56
CA ASP A 175 -14.33 -23.74 7.42
C ASP A 175 -14.98 -24.05 6.06
N LYS A 176 -14.25 -24.71 5.15
CA LYS A 176 -14.70 -25.04 3.78
C LYS A 176 -15.11 -23.81 2.95
N LYS A 177 -14.58 -22.63 3.29
CA LYS A 177 -14.74 -21.39 2.50
C LYS A 177 -13.94 -21.47 1.20
N ILE A 178 -12.81 -22.17 1.22
CA ILE A 178 -12.05 -22.59 0.04
C ILE A 178 -11.81 -24.11 0.11
N LYS A 179 -11.61 -24.73 -1.05
CA LYS A 179 -11.54 -26.19 -1.23
C LYS A 179 -10.38 -26.57 -2.13
N GLY A 180 -9.77 -27.73 -1.87
CA GLY A 180 -8.63 -28.23 -2.66
C GLY A 180 -7.33 -27.45 -2.45
N VAL A 181 -7.36 -26.37 -1.68
CA VAL A 181 -6.16 -25.62 -1.28
C VAL A 181 -5.42 -26.40 -0.20
N SER A 182 -4.11 -26.60 -0.37
CA SER A 182 -3.25 -27.28 0.60
C SER A 182 -1.86 -26.69 0.59
N LYS A 183 -1.25 -26.56 1.78
CA LYS A 183 0.16 -26.15 1.90
C LYS A 183 1.07 -27.29 1.42
N ASN A 184 1.91 -27.03 0.42
CA ASN A 184 2.95 -27.93 -0.07
C ASN A 184 3.87 -27.20 -1.07
N GLU A 185 5.02 -27.81 -1.32
CA GLU A 185 6.07 -27.28 -2.22
C GLU A 185 5.74 -27.37 -3.71
N ASN A 186 4.66 -28.07 -4.10
CA ASN A 186 4.25 -28.07 -5.51
C ASN A 186 3.68 -26.70 -5.92
N GLY A 187 3.17 -25.95 -4.95
CA GLY A 187 2.57 -24.64 -5.16
C GLY A 187 1.44 -24.65 -6.20
N SER A 188 1.16 -23.47 -6.72
CA SER A 188 0.21 -23.21 -7.79
C SER A 188 0.88 -22.41 -8.91
N PRO A 189 1.80 -23.00 -9.69
CA PRO A 189 2.59 -22.27 -10.70
C PRO A 189 1.72 -21.58 -11.77
N LYS A 190 0.50 -22.07 -11.99
CA LYS A 190 -0.49 -21.51 -12.93
C LYS A 190 -1.43 -20.47 -12.31
N ALA A 191 -1.31 -20.18 -11.01
CA ALA A 191 -2.13 -19.15 -10.37
C ALA A 191 -1.88 -17.78 -11.01
N ASN A 192 -2.98 -17.09 -11.31
CA ASN A 192 -2.93 -15.71 -11.79
C ASN A 192 -2.77 -14.75 -10.61
N ILE A 193 -2.00 -13.68 -10.78
CA ILE A 193 -1.81 -12.66 -9.75
C ILE A 193 -2.30 -11.32 -10.28
N PHE A 194 -3.18 -10.65 -9.53
CA PHE A 194 -3.73 -9.35 -9.85
C PHE A 194 -3.33 -8.34 -8.77
N TYR A 195 -2.26 -7.63 -9.05
CA TYR A 195 -1.74 -6.55 -8.21
C TYR A 195 -2.64 -5.31 -8.24
N ASN A 196 -2.71 -4.56 -7.15
CA ASN A 196 -3.56 -3.38 -7.06
C ASN A 196 -2.94 -2.22 -6.27
N LEU A 197 -2.26 -1.34 -7.00
CA LEU A 197 -1.61 -0.15 -6.43
C LEU A 197 -2.52 1.09 -6.38
N GLU A 198 -3.84 0.93 -6.49
CA GLU A 198 -4.78 2.02 -6.27
C GLU A 198 -4.71 2.45 -4.80
N ILE A 199 -4.56 3.74 -4.54
CA ILE A 199 -4.56 4.28 -3.18
C ILE A 199 -5.96 4.81 -2.86
N ARG A 200 -6.57 4.28 -1.79
CA ARG A 200 -7.90 4.67 -1.33
C ARG A 200 -7.86 5.13 0.11
N LYS A 201 -8.56 6.24 0.41
CA LYS A 201 -8.81 6.63 1.80
C LYS A 201 -9.94 5.81 2.40
N GLY A 202 -9.76 5.37 3.63
CA GLY A 202 -10.78 4.60 4.36
C GLY A 202 -10.15 3.46 5.15
N ASP A 203 -11.00 2.68 5.79
CA ASP A 203 -10.60 1.48 6.51
C ASP A 203 -10.70 0.26 5.57
N TRP A 204 -9.70 -0.62 5.60
CA TRP A 204 -9.70 -1.86 4.84
C TRP A 204 -10.85 -2.79 5.24
N GLN A 205 -11.42 -2.63 6.43
CA GLN A 205 -12.58 -3.39 6.90
C GLN A 205 -13.83 -3.19 6.04
N GLU A 206 -13.88 -2.13 5.20
CA GLU A 206 -14.94 -1.92 4.21
C GLU A 206 -14.82 -2.86 2.98
N TRP A 207 -13.73 -3.64 2.88
CA TRP A 207 -13.48 -4.58 1.78
C TRP A 207 -14.09 -5.96 2.04
N HIS A 208 -14.88 -6.48 1.08
CA HIS A 208 -15.66 -7.72 1.22
C HIS A 208 -15.64 -8.62 -0.04
#